data_AF-A0A956TEE7-F1
#
_entry.id   AF-A0A956TEE7-F1
#
_cell.length_a   1.000
_cell.length_b   1.000
_cell.length_c   1.000
_cell.angle_alpha   90.00
_cell.angle_beta   90.00
_cell.angle_gamma   90.00
#
_symmetry.space_group_name_H-M   'P 1'
#
loop_
_entity.id
_entity.type
_entity.pdbx_description
1 polymer ?
#
loop_
_entity_poly.entity_id
_entity_poly.type
_entity_poly.pdbx_seq_one_letter_code
_entity_poly.pdbx_strand_id
1 'polypeptide(L)'
;MRWLVLIWMTGLLAGQGALWEEEVAVGFGADQGSYQPPSRSQEDLAYAMTSALKMGRLEQARQLADELDYRVQPRDSVVLFEDRQARGWGRVVARPGGRTGLIVEAPHPLADRGTPEIAVQVFEALDADFLLLAGAHRRNRPEPSPQHPFHAITDMTHTRNTVFNAWHAGAVAPGTVVLQVHGFSSTKAHQRFADFPESRQIVLSDGLDDRFDPPRLRHLRDCLQADGFEVSIPTY
;
A
#
# COMPACT_ATOMS: atom_id res chain seq x y z
N MET A 1 -11.00 18.24 14.66
CA MET A 1 -11.61 18.68 13.39
C MET A 1 -12.20 17.45 12.72
N ARG A 2 -13.52 17.42 12.48
CA ARG A 2 -14.17 16.34 11.70
C ARG A 2 -14.09 16.76 10.24
N TRP A 3 -13.27 16.09 9.46
CA TRP A 3 -13.29 16.21 8.00
C TRP A 3 -14.43 15.33 7.48
N LEU A 4 -15.44 15.95 6.89
CA LEU A 4 -16.41 15.27 6.05
C LEU A 4 -15.91 15.45 4.62
N VAL A 5 -15.13 14.50 4.12
CA VAL A 5 -14.89 14.39 2.68
C VAL A 5 -16.15 13.73 2.12
N LEU A 6 -16.92 14.46 1.33
CA LEU A 6 -18.00 13.90 0.52
C LEU A 6 -17.35 13.11 -0.61
N ILE A 7 -17.04 11.84 -0.34
CA ILE A 7 -16.47 10.90 -1.29
C ILE A 7 -17.63 10.37 -2.16
N TRP A 8 -17.48 10.44 -3.48
CA TRP A 8 -18.36 9.75 -4.41
C TRP A 8 -18.29 8.23 -4.15
N MET A 9 -19.31 7.67 -3.49
CA MET A 9 -19.38 6.25 -3.11
C MET A 9 -19.76 5.31 -4.27
N THR A 10 -19.38 5.63 -5.50
CA THR A 10 -19.74 4.84 -6.68
C THR A 10 -18.47 4.38 -7.39
N GLY A 11 -18.00 3.20 -7.00
CA GLY A 11 -16.82 2.52 -7.55
C GLY A 11 -16.95 1.01 -7.30
N LEU A 12 -16.25 0.20 -8.09
CA LEU A 12 -16.25 -1.27 -7.99
C LEU A 12 -15.80 -1.76 -6.60
N LEU A 13 -14.96 -0.96 -5.95
CA LEU A 13 -14.34 -1.22 -4.66
C LEU A 13 -14.80 -0.21 -3.58
N ALA A 14 -15.91 0.49 -3.78
CA ALA A 14 -16.40 1.49 -2.85
C ALA A 14 -16.48 0.94 -1.40
N GLY A 15 -15.86 1.66 -0.47
CA GLY A 15 -15.81 1.30 0.95
C GLY A 15 -14.88 0.14 1.32
N GLN A 16 -14.23 -0.52 0.35
CA GLN A 16 -13.29 -1.61 0.64
C GLN A 16 -12.08 -1.13 1.45
N GLY A 17 -11.65 0.12 1.27
CA GLY A 17 -10.56 0.71 2.06
C GLY A 17 -10.93 0.85 3.53
N ALA A 18 -12.08 1.47 3.82
CA ALA A 18 -12.60 1.60 5.18
C ALA A 18 -12.87 0.26 5.87
N LEU A 19 -13.48 -0.70 5.16
CA LEU A 19 -13.71 -2.06 5.67
C LEU A 19 -12.38 -2.75 6.02
N TRP A 20 -11.36 -2.58 5.18
CA TRP A 20 -10.06 -3.18 5.44
C TRP A 20 -9.37 -2.57 6.65
N GLU A 21 -9.43 -1.24 6.83
CA GLU A 21 -8.91 -0.58 8.02
C GLU A 21 -9.57 -1.12 9.31
N GLU A 22 -10.89 -1.34 9.29
CA GLU A 22 -11.63 -1.92 10.41
C GLU A 22 -11.21 -3.36 10.70
N GLU A 23 -11.08 -4.21 9.68
CA GLU A 23 -10.61 -5.59 9.84
C GLU A 23 -9.20 -5.65 10.45
N VAL A 24 -8.29 -4.79 9.99
CA VAL A 24 -6.95 -4.66 10.57
C VAL A 24 -7.04 -4.17 12.02
N ALA A 25 -7.93 -3.23 12.35
CA ALA A 25 -8.11 -2.76 13.72
C ALA A 25 -8.58 -3.86 14.66
N VAL A 26 -9.48 -4.74 14.20
CA VAL A 26 -10.03 -5.83 15.00
C VAL A 26 -9.04 -6.98 15.17
N GLY A 27 -8.42 -7.44 14.08
CA GLY A 27 -7.62 -8.67 14.07
C GLY A 27 -6.11 -8.49 14.10
N PHE A 28 -5.59 -7.34 13.65
CA PHE A 28 -4.15 -7.10 13.43
C PHE A 28 -3.69 -5.72 13.88
N GLY A 29 -4.26 -5.22 14.98
CA GLY A 29 -3.95 -3.94 15.60
C GLY A 29 -2.53 -3.87 16.18
N ALA A 30 -2.16 -2.71 16.72
CA ALA A 30 -0.88 -2.53 17.40
C ALA A 30 -0.75 -3.48 18.59
N ASP A 31 0.46 -4.03 18.78
CA ASP A 31 0.86 -4.84 19.93
C ASP A 31 0.03 -6.13 20.18
N GLN A 32 -0.79 -6.55 19.21
CA GLN A 32 -1.61 -7.77 19.33
C GLN A 32 -0.85 -9.07 19.10
N GLY A 33 0.29 -9.03 18.39
CA GLY A 33 1.10 -10.21 18.11
C GLY A 33 0.45 -11.23 17.16
N SER A 34 -0.65 -10.88 16.51
CA SER A 34 -1.47 -11.76 15.67
C SER A 34 -0.92 -11.97 14.26
N TYR A 35 -0.02 -11.11 13.78
CA TYR A 35 0.65 -11.28 12.49
C TYR A 35 1.52 -12.54 12.47
N GLN A 36 1.38 -13.34 11.43
CA GLN A 36 2.17 -14.56 11.23
C GLN A 36 3.19 -14.30 10.12
N PRO A 37 4.50 -14.17 10.42
CA PRO A 37 5.52 -14.01 9.39
C PRO A 37 5.49 -15.16 8.38
N PRO A 38 5.64 -14.90 7.07
CA PRO A 38 5.68 -15.95 6.07
C PRO A 38 6.96 -16.78 6.17
N SER A 39 6.90 -18.03 5.69
CA SER A 39 8.07 -18.79 5.32
C SER A 39 8.65 -18.29 3.99
N ARG A 40 9.90 -18.67 3.69
CA ARG A 40 10.51 -18.35 2.40
C ARG A 40 9.73 -18.90 1.21
N SER A 41 9.18 -20.11 1.32
CA SER A 41 8.35 -20.69 0.27
C SER A 41 7.06 -19.90 0.04
N GLN A 42 6.47 -19.34 1.10
CA GLN A 42 5.29 -18.47 0.99
C GLN A 42 5.64 -17.12 0.33
N GLU A 43 6.81 -16.55 0.64
CA GLU A 43 7.32 -15.37 -0.06
C GLU A 43 7.50 -15.65 -1.57
N ASP A 44 8.12 -16.78 -1.92
CA ASP A 44 8.37 -17.15 -3.33
C ASP A 44 7.05 -17.38 -4.11
N LEU A 45 6.06 -18.02 -3.48
CA LEU A 45 4.72 -18.18 -4.07
C LEU A 45 4.01 -16.83 -4.26
N ALA A 46 4.11 -15.91 -3.29
CA ALA A 46 3.48 -14.59 -3.36
C ALA A 46 4.09 -13.73 -4.47
N TYR A 47 5.42 -13.80 -4.62
CA TYR A 47 6.13 -13.22 -5.74
C TYR A 47 5.66 -13.80 -7.08
N ALA A 48 5.57 -15.13 -7.18
CA ALA A 48 5.14 -15.79 -8.41
C ALA A 48 3.69 -15.45 -8.77
N MET A 49 2.81 -15.32 -7.77
CA MET A 49 1.41 -14.97 -7.95
C MET A 49 1.25 -13.60 -8.63
N THR A 50 1.92 -12.57 -8.11
CA THR A 50 1.86 -11.21 -8.67
C THR A 50 2.59 -11.09 -10.01
N SER A 51 3.69 -11.83 -10.20
CA SER A 51 4.35 -11.96 -11.50
C SER A 51 3.42 -12.56 -12.56
N ALA A 52 2.67 -13.61 -12.21
CA ALA A 52 1.69 -14.23 -13.10
C ALA A 52 0.55 -13.26 -13.45
N LEU A 53 0.03 -12.51 -12.47
CA LEU A 53 -0.97 -11.46 -12.70
C LEU A 53 -0.46 -10.38 -13.65
N LYS A 54 0.80 -9.93 -13.48
CA LYS A 54 1.40 -8.92 -14.36
C LYS A 54 1.50 -9.41 -15.80
N MET A 55 1.78 -10.69 -15.99
CA MET A 55 1.84 -11.34 -17.31
C MET A 55 0.45 -11.71 -17.88
N GLY A 56 -0.65 -11.36 -17.19
CA GLY A 56 -2.01 -11.71 -17.61
C GLY A 56 -2.37 -13.20 -17.44
N ARG A 57 -1.56 -13.97 -16.69
CA ARG A 57 -1.73 -15.40 -16.47
C ARG A 57 -2.62 -15.65 -15.25
N LEU A 58 -3.90 -15.26 -15.35
CA LEU A 58 -4.84 -15.32 -14.24
C LEU A 58 -4.99 -16.74 -13.66
N GLU A 59 -5.08 -17.77 -14.50
CA GLU A 59 -5.22 -19.16 -14.02
C GLU A 59 -4.01 -19.63 -13.22
N GLN A 60 -2.79 -19.27 -13.65
CA GLN A 60 -1.57 -19.56 -12.89
C GLN A 60 -1.58 -18.82 -11.56
N ALA A 61 -1.97 -17.54 -11.55
CA ALA A 61 -2.08 -16.77 -10.32
C ALA A 61 -3.12 -17.37 -9.35
N ARG A 62 -4.23 -17.92 -9.86
CA ARG A 62 -5.26 -18.59 -9.04
C ARG A 62 -4.74 -19.86 -8.38
N GLN A 63 -3.94 -20.66 -9.08
CA GLN A 63 -3.31 -21.85 -8.53
C GLN A 63 -2.34 -21.48 -7.40
N LEU A 64 -1.47 -20.50 -7.65
CA LEU A 64 -0.52 -20.00 -6.65
C LEU A 64 -1.24 -19.37 -5.44
N ALA A 65 -2.34 -18.67 -5.68
CA ALA A 65 -3.18 -18.13 -4.61
C ALA A 65 -3.80 -19.25 -3.77
N ASP A 66 -4.28 -20.34 -4.38
CA ASP A 66 -4.84 -21.48 -3.65
C ASP A 66 -3.78 -22.17 -2.77
N GLU A 67 -2.56 -22.38 -3.31
CA GLU A 67 -1.41 -22.89 -2.54
C GLU A 67 -1.02 -21.99 -1.37
N LEU A 68 -1.27 -20.68 -1.49
CA LEU A 68 -1.09 -19.69 -0.42
C LEU A 68 -2.30 -19.56 0.51
N ASP A 69 -3.36 -20.33 0.36
CA ASP A 69 -4.65 -20.15 1.05
C ASP A 69 -5.28 -18.75 0.84
N TYR A 70 -5.15 -18.16 -0.35
CA TYR A 70 -5.90 -16.97 -0.72
C TYR A 70 -7.26 -17.33 -1.33
N ARG A 71 -8.27 -16.54 -0.98
CA ARG A 71 -9.56 -16.52 -1.66
C ARG A 71 -9.45 -15.59 -2.84
N VAL A 72 -9.73 -16.11 -4.04
CA VAL A 72 -9.78 -15.32 -5.26
C VAL A 72 -11.22 -14.93 -5.57
N GLN A 73 -11.45 -13.64 -5.79
CA GLN A 73 -12.75 -13.05 -6.00
C GLN A 73 -12.74 -12.18 -7.26
N PRO A 74 -13.24 -12.69 -8.40
CA PRO A 74 -13.38 -11.88 -9.60
C PRO A 74 -14.42 -10.76 -9.37
N ARG A 75 -14.19 -9.61 -9.99
CA ARG A 75 -15.02 -8.41 -9.97
C ARG A 75 -14.85 -7.69 -11.31
N ASP A 76 -15.83 -7.68 -12.20
CA ASP A 76 -15.74 -7.01 -13.51
C ASP A 76 -14.34 -7.04 -14.15
N SER A 77 -13.60 -5.92 -14.14
CA SER A 77 -12.26 -5.78 -14.72
C SER A 77 -11.08 -6.09 -13.79
N VAL A 78 -11.33 -6.46 -12.54
CA VAL A 78 -10.31 -6.72 -11.51
C VAL A 78 -10.52 -8.07 -10.81
N VAL A 79 -9.49 -8.50 -10.09
CA VAL A 79 -9.54 -9.68 -9.24
C VAL A 79 -9.00 -9.33 -7.87
N LEU A 80 -9.76 -9.64 -6.83
CA LEU A 80 -9.40 -9.46 -5.43
C LEU A 80 -8.88 -10.78 -4.85
N PHE A 81 -7.74 -10.71 -4.15
CA PHE A 81 -7.12 -11.81 -3.43
C PHE A 81 -7.12 -11.48 -1.94
N GLU A 82 -7.79 -12.30 -1.13
CA GLU A 82 -7.88 -12.15 0.32
C GLU A 82 -7.33 -13.36 1.05
N ASP A 83 -6.57 -13.14 2.11
CA ASP A 83 -6.02 -14.20 2.94
C ASP A 83 -7.13 -14.98 3.68
N ARG A 84 -7.31 -16.29 3.41
CA ARG A 84 -8.33 -17.12 4.10
C ARG A 84 -7.97 -17.45 5.54
N GLN A 85 -6.68 -17.43 5.88
CA GLN A 85 -6.19 -17.88 7.17
C GLN A 85 -6.06 -16.74 8.18
N ALA A 86 -6.37 -15.51 7.78
CA ALA A 86 -6.22 -14.32 8.61
C ALA A 86 -4.83 -14.28 9.28
N ARG A 87 -3.78 -14.25 8.48
CA ARG A 87 -2.38 -14.18 8.94
C ARG A 87 -1.85 -12.75 9.04
N GLY A 88 -2.66 -11.76 8.65
CA GLY A 88 -2.29 -10.35 8.60
C GLY A 88 -1.43 -9.99 7.39
N TRP A 89 -1.46 -10.79 6.33
CA TRP A 89 -0.60 -10.62 5.15
C TRP A 89 -1.03 -9.52 4.20
N GLY A 90 -2.33 -9.27 4.06
CA GLY A 90 -2.81 -8.22 3.18
C GLY A 90 -3.93 -8.62 2.24
N ARG A 91 -4.21 -7.70 1.30
CA ARG A 91 -5.03 -7.92 0.12
C ARG A 91 -4.29 -7.45 -1.12
N VAL A 92 -4.52 -8.16 -2.22
CA VAL A 92 -4.10 -7.72 -3.57
C VAL A 92 -5.35 -7.52 -4.40
N VAL A 93 -5.47 -6.37 -5.04
CA VAL A 93 -6.41 -6.18 -6.16
C VAL A 93 -5.58 -5.96 -7.42
N ALA A 94 -5.91 -6.67 -8.49
CA ALA A 94 -5.15 -6.59 -9.73
C ALA A 94 -6.07 -6.52 -10.95
N ARG A 95 -5.63 -5.77 -11.96
CA ARG A 95 -6.09 -5.90 -13.35
C ARG A 95 -5.13 -6.87 -14.06
N PRO A 96 -5.48 -8.16 -14.26
CA PRO A 96 -4.55 -9.12 -14.86
C PRO A 96 -4.11 -8.66 -16.25
N GLY A 97 -2.79 -8.58 -16.47
CA GLY A 97 -2.23 -8.07 -17.73
C GLY A 97 -2.38 -6.55 -17.92
N GLY A 98 -2.65 -5.81 -16.84
CA GLY A 98 -2.68 -4.35 -16.82
C GLY A 98 -1.42 -3.72 -17.44
N ARG A 99 -1.62 -2.60 -18.13
CA ARG A 99 -0.62 -1.96 -18.99
C ARG A 99 -0.33 -0.51 -18.62
N THR A 100 -0.93 0.02 -17.55
CA THR A 100 -0.66 1.39 -17.11
C THR A 100 0.75 1.52 -16.55
N GLY A 101 1.30 0.42 -16.02
CA GLY A 101 2.57 0.44 -15.29
C GLY A 101 2.45 1.10 -13.92
N LEU A 102 1.24 1.37 -13.43
CA LEU A 102 1.02 1.99 -12.13
C LEU A 102 0.66 0.93 -11.08
N ILE A 103 1.35 0.97 -9.93
CA ILE A 103 1.05 0.19 -8.73
C ILE A 103 0.72 1.19 -7.62
N VAL A 104 -0.38 0.96 -6.91
CA VAL A 104 -0.78 1.74 -5.73
C VAL A 104 -0.62 0.87 -4.49
N GLU A 105 -0.06 1.42 -3.42
CA GLU A 105 0.22 0.68 -2.21
C GLU A 105 -0.21 1.44 -0.96
N ALA A 106 -0.80 0.74 0.02
CA ALA A 106 -1.01 1.23 1.37
C ALA A 106 -0.32 0.29 2.37
N PRO A 107 0.96 0.54 2.70
CA PRO A 107 1.74 -0.38 3.54
C PRO A 107 1.34 -0.33 5.02
N HIS A 108 0.56 0.68 5.46
CA HIS A 108 0.22 0.92 6.87
C HIS A 108 -1.27 1.23 7.10
N PRO A 109 -2.21 0.35 6.69
CA PRO A 109 -3.64 0.65 6.56
C PRO A 109 -4.33 1.20 7.83
N LEU A 110 -3.80 0.93 9.03
CA LEU A 110 -4.35 1.43 10.30
C LEU A 110 -3.46 2.47 11.01
N ALA A 111 -2.14 2.39 10.82
CA ALA A 111 -1.22 3.35 11.44
C ALA A 111 -1.26 4.69 10.71
N ASP A 112 -1.49 4.61 9.40
CA ASP A 112 -1.66 5.73 8.49
C ASP A 112 -3.15 5.76 8.09
N ARG A 113 -4.02 6.17 9.03
CA ARG A 113 -5.48 6.09 8.86
C ARG A 113 -5.97 6.81 7.60
N GLY A 114 -6.96 6.20 6.94
CA GLY A 114 -7.56 6.70 5.70
C GLY A 114 -6.73 6.39 4.45
N THR A 115 -5.48 5.91 4.58
CA THR A 115 -4.67 5.54 3.41
C THR A 115 -5.23 4.39 2.59
N PRO A 116 -5.91 3.35 3.14
CA PRO A 116 -6.51 2.31 2.31
C PRO A 116 -7.60 2.86 1.38
N GLU A 117 -8.40 3.79 1.90
CA GLU A 117 -9.50 4.40 1.15
C GLU A 117 -8.96 5.29 0.02
N ILE A 118 -7.94 6.11 0.30
CA ILE A 118 -7.25 6.89 -0.74
C ILE A 118 -6.62 5.97 -1.78
N ALA A 119 -5.95 4.89 -1.36
CA ALA A 119 -5.30 3.95 -2.27
C ALA A 119 -6.30 3.25 -3.20
N VAL A 120 -7.47 2.85 -2.69
CA VAL A 120 -8.57 2.30 -3.51
C VAL A 120 -9.04 3.32 -4.55
N GLN A 121 -9.29 4.57 -4.13
CA GLN A 121 -9.76 5.61 -5.05
C GLN A 121 -8.75 5.93 -6.14
N VAL A 122 -7.46 5.99 -5.81
CA VAL A 122 -6.41 6.23 -6.80
C VAL A 122 -6.28 5.04 -7.76
N PHE A 123 -6.38 3.81 -7.26
CA PHE A 123 -6.36 2.61 -8.09
C PHE A 123 -7.52 2.57 -9.10
N GLU A 124 -8.70 3.00 -8.69
CA GLU A 124 -9.87 3.09 -9.58
C GLU A 124 -9.72 4.26 -10.57
N ALA A 125 -9.41 5.45 -10.09
CA ALA A 125 -9.36 6.67 -10.91
C ALA A 125 -8.25 6.66 -11.96
N LEU A 126 -7.12 5.99 -11.70
CA LEU A 126 -5.96 5.95 -12.59
C LEU A 126 -5.80 4.63 -13.34
N ASP A 127 -6.80 3.74 -13.25
CA ASP A 127 -6.74 2.41 -13.85
C ASP A 127 -5.48 1.60 -13.52
N ALA A 128 -4.97 1.77 -12.29
CA ALA A 128 -3.71 1.15 -11.87
C ALA A 128 -3.72 -0.38 -12.05
N ASP A 129 -2.56 -0.96 -12.36
CA ASP A 129 -2.45 -2.40 -12.61
C ASP A 129 -2.64 -3.21 -11.33
N PHE A 130 -2.14 -2.69 -10.20
CA PHE A 130 -2.19 -3.32 -8.88
C PHE A 130 -2.53 -2.33 -7.77
N LEU A 131 -3.28 -2.81 -6.79
CA LEU A 131 -3.44 -2.22 -5.47
C LEU A 131 -2.98 -3.24 -4.42
N LEU A 132 -1.99 -2.87 -3.63
CA LEU A 132 -1.45 -3.70 -2.54
C LEU A 132 -1.81 -3.06 -1.20
N LEU A 133 -2.54 -3.78 -0.36
CA LEU A 133 -2.91 -3.34 0.98
C LEU A 133 -2.23 -4.27 1.99
N ALA A 134 -1.40 -3.73 2.88
CA ALA A 134 -0.82 -4.51 3.98
C ALA A 134 -1.93 -5.02 4.92
N GLY A 135 -1.68 -6.09 5.68
CA GLY A 135 -2.70 -6.71 6.53
C GLY A 135 -2.52 -6.58 8.03
N ALA A 136 -1.54 -5.78 8.48
CA ALA A 136 -1.30 -5.58 9.89
C ALA A 136 -0.89 -4.14 10.18
N HIS A 137 -1.16 -3.70 11.41
CA HIS A 137 -0.59 -2.47 11.93
C HIS A 137 0.94 -2.59 11.95
N ARG A 138 1.66 -1.52 11.58
CA ARG A 138 3.15 -1.48 11.53
C ARG A 138 3.90 -1.75 12.84
N ARG A 139 3.15 -1.91 13.94
CA ARG A 139 3.62 -2.25 15.29
C ARG A 139 2.83 -3.41 15.86
N ASN A 140 2.21 -4.26 15.03
CA ASN A 140 1.45 -5.41 15.50
C ASN A 140 2.36 -6.38 16.27
N ARG A 141 3.62 -6.49 15.83
CA ARG A 141 4.67 -7.30 16.46
C ARG A 141 5.87 -6.44 16.85
N PRO A 142 6.42 -6.61 18.06
CA PRO A 142 7.56 -5.83 18.54
C PRO A 142 8.91 -6.31 18.01
N GLU A 143 8.99 -7.53 17.45
CA GLU A 143 10.25 -8.06 16.92
C GLU A 143 10.83 -7.13 15.84
N PRO A 144 12.14 -6.86 15.87
CA PRO A 144 12.77 -5.93 14.93
C PRO A 144 12.81 -6.51 13.51
N SER A 145 12.70 -5.63 12.51
CA SER A 145 12.99 -5.95 11.12
C SER A 145 14.47 -6.37 11.00
N PRO A 146 14.78 -7.48 10.32
CA PRO A 146 16.16 -7.88 10.09
C PRO A 146 16.97 -6.87 9.26
N GLN A 147 16.28 -6.09 8.41
CA GLN A 147 16.93 -5.08 7.56
C GLN A 147 17.06 -3.73 8.25
N HIS A 148 16.10 -3.38 9.10
CA HIS A 148 16.03 -2.09 9.77
C HIS A 148 15.68 -2.28 11.26
N PRO A 149 16.66 -2.56 12.13
CA PRO A 149 16.40 -2.97 13.52
C PRO A 149 15.64 -1.97 14.41
N PHE A 150 15.51 -0.71 13.96
CA PHE A 150 14.70 0.31 14.63
C PHE A 150 13.21 0.27 14.25
N HIS A 151 12.84 -0.61 13.35
CA HIS A 151 11.47 -0.83 12.86
C HIS A 151 11.02 -2.24 13.25
N ALA A 152 9.72 -2.40 13.47
CA ALA A 152 9.13 -3.71 13.69
C ALA A 152 9.15 -4.55 12.41
N ILE A 153 9.15 -5.88 12.54
CA ILE A 153 8.98 -6.84 11.44
C ILE A 153 7.63 -6.66 10.71
N THR A 154 6.68 -5.97 11.34
CA THR A 154 5.38 -5.63 10.76
C THR A 154 5.37 -4.26 10.06
N ASP A 155 6.48 -3.51 10.07
CA ASP A 155 6.65 -2.28 9.29
C ASP A 155 6.96 -2.67 7.83
N MET A 156 5.93 -2.81 7.02
CA MET A 156 6.00 -3.32 5.64
C MET A 156 6.85 -2.46 4.72
N THR A 157 7.01 -1.17 5.05
CA THR A 157 7.86 -0.23 4.30
C THR A 157 9.35 -0.56 4.50
N HIS A 158 9.71 -1.09 5.68
CA HIS A 158 11.10 -1.31 6.09
C HIS A 158 11.44 -2.80 6.29
N THR A 159 10.57 -3.72 5.87
CA THR A 159 10.79 -5.16 6.06
C THR A 159 10.60 -5.91 4.75
N ARG A 160 11.67 -6.55 4.28
CA ARG A 160 11.66 -7.28 3.00
C ARG A 160 11.11 -8.69 3.11
N ASN A 161 11.14 -9.29 4.30
CA ASN A 161 10.65 -10.66 4.52
C ASN A 161 9.15 -10.68 4.85
N THR A 162 8.34 -10.14 3.94
CA THR A 162 6.89 -10.03 4.09
C THR A 162 6.21 -10.43 2.80
N VAL A 163 4.98 -10.96 2.90
CA VAL A 163 4.16 -11.25 1.71
C VAL A 163 3.87 -9.97 0.92
N PHE A 164 3.70 -8.84 1.61
CA PHE A 164 3.56 -7.52 0.99
C PHE A 164 4.75 -7.15 0.10
N ASN A 165 5.98 -7.31 0.58
CA ASN A 165 7.17 -7.05 -0.21
C ASN A 165 7.33 -8.04 -1.37
N ALA A 166 6.98 -9.31 -1.16
CA ALA A 166 6.99 -10.31 -2.23
C ALA A 166 6.02 -9.96 -3.37
N TRP A 167 4.82 -9.47 -3.04
CA TRP A 167 3.87 -8.95 -4.03
C TRP A 167 4.40 -7.75 -4.79
N HIS A 168 4.96 -6.78 -4.07
CA HIS A 168 5.61 -5.62 -4.68
C HIS A 168 6.69 -6.08 -5.69
N ALA A 169 7.60 -6.96 -5.26
CA ALA A 169 8.69 -7.44 -6.09
C ALA A 169 8.21 -8.19 -7.34
N GLY A 170 7.12 -8.97 -7.25
CA GLY A 170 6.57 -9.69 -8.39
C GLY A 170 5.76 -8.81 -9.35
N ALA A 171 5.19 -7.71 -8.87
CA ALA A 171 4.43 -6.78 -9.69
C ALA A 171 5.32 -5.75 -10.42
N VAL A 172 6.47 -5.40 -9.84
CA VAL A 172 7.39 -4.38 -10.39
C VAL A 172 8.18 -4.91 -11.60
N ALA A 173 8.20 -4.12 -12.67
CA ALA A 173 9.01 -4.31 -13.87
C ALA A 173 9.64 -2.98 -14.33
N PRO A 174 10.63 -2.97 -15.26
CA PRO A 174 11.15 -1.73 -15.83
C PRO A 174 10.04 -0.82 -16.36
N GLY A 175 10.07 0.45 -15.96
CA GLY A 175 9.04 1.44 -16.32
C GLY A 175 7.81 1.47 -15.41
N THR A 176 7.75 0.63 -14.37
CA THR A 176 6.69 0.69 -13.36
C THR A 176 6.83 1.94 -12.50
N VAL A 177 5.71 2.61 -12.22
CA VAL A 177 5.57 3.66 -11.21
C VAL A 177 4.87 3.05 -10.01
N VAL A 178 5.50 3.15 -8.84
CA VAL A 178 4.91 2.75 -7.57
C VAL A 178 4.52 4.01 -6.80
N LEU A 179 3.24 4.12 -6.44
CA LEU A 179 2.72 5.16 -5.58
C LEU A 179 2.34 4.55 -4.22
N GLN A 180 3.18 4.78 -3.22
CA GLN A 180 2.88 4.39 -1.84
C GLN A 180 2.16 5.53 -1.12
N VAL A 181 0.96 5.25 -0.63
CA VAL A 181 0.12 6.20 0.10
C VAL A 181 0.42 6.06 1.59
N HIS A 182 0.95 7.12 2.17
CA HIS A 182 1.28 7.21 3.59
C HIS A 182 0.50 8.30 4.29
N GLY A 183 0.36 8.12 5.60
CA GLY A 183 -0.21 9.07 6.52
C GLY A 183 0.88 9.64 7.40
N PHE A 184 0.80 10.93 7.71
CA PHE A 184 1.72 11.58 8.64
C PHE A 184 0.94 12.32 9.71
N SER A 185 1.49 12.36 10.92
CA SER A 185 0.94 13.16 12.01
C SER A 185 1.58 14.54 11.95
N SER A 186 0.78 15.60 11.79
CA SER A 186 1.25 16.98 11.82
C SER A 186 2.08 17.27 13.07
N THR A 187 1.64 16.78 14.23
CA THR A 187 2.36 16.91 15.52
C THR A 187 3.76 16.30 15.53
N LYS A 188 4.03 15.23 14.77
CA LYS A 188 5.38 14.65 14.65
C LYS A 188 6.19 15.31 13.54
N ALA A 189 5.53 15.86 12.52
CA ALA A 189 6.17 16.57 11.43
C ALA A 189 6.75 17.92 11.90
N HIS A 190 6.01 18.69 12.71
CA HIS A 190 6.52 19.93 13.34
C HIS A 190 7.71 19.70 14.28
N GLN A 191 7.84 18.51 14.87
CA GLN A 191 8.97 18.15 15.73
C GLN A 191 10.25 17.86 14.94
N ARG A 192 10.14 17.49 13.66
CA ARG A 192 11.26 17.03 12.84
C ARG A 192 11.63 18.01 11.73
N PHE A 193 10.70 18.85 11.28
CA PHE A 193 10.91 19.90 10.30
C PHE A 193 10.33 21.20 10.86
N ALA A 194 11.21 22.14 11.23
CA ALA A 194 10.81 23.42 11.83
C ALA A 194 9.87 24.23 10.90
N ASP A 195 9.99 24.04 9.59
CA ASP A 195 9.20 24.71 8.56
C ASP A 195 8.07 23.82 7.97
N PHE A 196 7.55 22.86 8.75
CA PHE A 196 6.35 22.12 8.37
C PHE A 196 5.11 22.98 8.66
N PRO A 197 4.34 23.48 7.68
CA PRO A 197 3.15 24.29 7.91
C PRO A 197 1.99 23.43 8.39
N GLU A 198 1.21 23.97 9.31
CA GLU A 198 0.04 23.31 9.90
C GLU A 198 -1.07 23.03 8.86
N SER A 199 -1.05 23.75 7.74
CA SER A 199 -2.06 23.72 6.68
C SER A 199 -1.78 22.70 5.57
N ARG A 200 -0.60 22.06 5.53
CA ARG A 200 -0.24 21.15 4.44
C ARG A 200 -1.13 19.93 4.39
N GLN A 201 -1.64 19.66 3.19
CA GLN A 201 -2.54 18.55 2.91
C GLN A 201 -1.78 17.35 2.32
N ILE A 202 -0.73 17.60 1.52
CA ILE A 202 0.00 16.56 0.80
C ILE A 202 1.52 16.74 0.95
N VAL A 203 2.21 15.64 1.23
CA VAL A 203 3.67 15.54 1.19
C VAL A 203 4.05 14.55 0.10
N LEU A 204 4.93 14.98 -0.80
CA LEU A 204 5.47 14.16 -1.88
C LEU A 204 6.94 13.83 -1.60
N SER A 205 7.31 12.57 -1.79
CA SER A 205 8.69 12.09 -1.74
C SER A 205 8.86 11.05 -2.83
N ASP A 206 10.07 10.93 -3.38
CA ASP A 206 10.45 9.85 -4.28
C ASP A 206 11.11 8.65 -3.55
N GLY A 207 11.17 8.72 -2.22
CA GLY A 207 11.75 7.67 -1.37
C GLY A 207 13.27 7.62 -1.36
N LEU A 208 13.95 8.58 -2.01
CA LEU A 208 15.40 8.68 -2.01
C LEU A 208 15.87 9.78 -1.05
N ASP A 209 16.98 9.53 -0.36
CA ASP A 209 17.65 10.50 0.51
C ASP A 209 18.90 11.06 -0.21
N ASP A 210 18.71 11.56 -1.44
CA ASP A 210 19.78 12.08 -2.30
C ASP A 210 19.64 13.59 -2.57
N ARG A 211 18.66 14.24 -1.93
CA ARG A 211 18.32 15.67 -2.09
C ARG A 211 17.96 16.06 -3.52
N PHE A 212 17.61 15.10 -4.36
CA PHE A 212 17.24 15.33 -5.73
C PHE A 212 15.74 15.12 -5.93
N ASP A 213 15.02 16.20 -6.20
CA ASP A 213 13.62 16.06 -6.63
C ASP A 213 13.60 15.66 -8.11
N PRO A 214 13.06 14.48 -8.49
CA PRO A 214 12.99 14.13 -9.91
C PRO A 214 11.93 15.00 -10.61
N PRO A 215 12.10 15.32 -11.91
CA PRO A 215 11.15 16.16 -12.64
C PRO A 215 9.69 15.72 -12.53
N ARG A 216 9.44 14.41 -12.50
CA ARG A 216 8.09 13.83 -12.31
C ARG A 216 7.47 14.19 -10.96
N LEU A 217 8.26 14.26 -9.90
CA LEU A 217 7.78 14.59 -8.55
C LEU A 217 7.38 16.07 -8.47
N ARG A 218 8.20 16.95 -9.05
CA ARG A 218 7.88 18.38 -9.17
C ARG A 218 6.65 18.61 -10.05
N HIS A 219 6.53 17.89 -11.17
CA HIS A 219 5.36 18.01 -12.04
C HIS A 219 4.07 17.59 -11.32
N LEU A 220 4.08 16.48 -10.56
CA LEU A 220 2.95 16.06 -9.74
C LEU A 220 2.58 17.11 -8.68
N ARG A 221 3.58 17.70 -8.01
CA ARG A 221 3.37 18.83 -7.08
C ARG A 221 2.63 19.97 -7.78
N ASP A 222 3.13 20.40 -8.93
CA ASP A 222 2.58 21.55 -9.65
C ASP A 222 1.13 21.31 -10.09
N CYS A 223 0.81 20.10 -10.56
CA CYS A 223 -0.56 19.70 -10.89
C CYS A 223 -1.49 19.75 -9.66
N LEU A 224 -1.08 19.15 -8.54
CA LEU A 224 -1.89 19.16 -7.31
C LEU A 224 -2.06 20.58 -6.75
N GLN A 225 -1.05 21.44 -6.86
CA GLN A 225 -1.15 22.85 -6.48
C GLN A 225 -2.09 23.62 -7.39
N ALA A 226 -2.09 23.34 -8.70
CA ALA A 226 -3.04 23.92 -9.63
C ALA A 226 -4.50 23.53 -9.32
N ASP A 227 -4.70 22.34 -8.73
CA ASP A 227 -5.99 21.87 -8.23
C ASP A 227 -6.33 22.39 -6.82
N GLY A 228 -5.50 23.29 -6.27
CA GLY A 228 -5.76 23.98 -5.01
C GLY A 228 -5.27 23.27 -3.75
N PHE A 229 -4.50 22.18 -3.88
CA PHE A 229 -3.92 21.50 -2.73
C PHE A 229 -2.65 22.20 -2.22
N GLU A 230 -2.48 22.23 -0.91
CA GLU A 230 -1.21 22.60 -0.29
C GLU A 230 -0.24 21.42 -0.27
N VAL A 231 0.77 21.48 -1.14
CA VAL A 231 1.74 20.38 -1.37
C VAL A 231 3.16 20.80 -1.00
N SER A 232 3.92 19.88 -0.41
CA SER A 232 5.38 20.01 -0.24
C SER A 232 6.17 18.81 -0.69
N ILE A 233 7.41 19.07 -1.10
CA ILE A 233 8.47 18.07 -1.21
C ILE A 233 9.48 18.38 -0.09
N PRO A 234 9.67 17.51 0.91
CA PRO A 234 10.63 17.77 1.98
C PRO A 234 12.06 17.72 1.44
N THR A 235 12.85 18.75 1.72
CA THR A 235 14.30 18.71 1.52
C THR A 235 14.95 18.11 2.77
N TYR A 236 15.55 16.93 2.65
CA TYR A 236 16.33 16.27 3.70
C TYR A 236 17.80 16.72 3.66
#